data_AF-A0A9E2PPI1-F1
#
_entry.id   AF-A0A9E2PPI1-F1
#
_cell.length_a   1.000
_cell.length_b   1.000
_cell.length_c   1.000
_cell.angle_alpha   90.00
_cell.angle_beta   90.00
_cell.angle_gamma   90.00
#
_symmetry.space_group_name_H-M   'P 1'
#
loop_
_entity.id
_entity.type
_entity.pdbx_description
1 polymer ?
#
loop_
_entity_poly.entity_id
_entity_poly.type
_entity_poly.pdbx_seq_one_letter_code
_entity_poly.pdbx_strand_id
1 'polypeptide(L)'
;GLSRANLLAALRGRHCYSTRDRNCRLLLRVNGALMGDIVTAPATKVRVAVEVRDDEKDVTKKIELFEDGKIVETDTPGTASRKWELTRTPAPGRHYYFVRVMQADGQQMWSAPVWVTIK
;
A
#
# COMPACT_ATOMS: atom_id res chain seq x y z
N GLY A 1 -10.61 19.51 0.45
CA GLY A 1 -10.77 19.71 -1.00
C GLY A 1 -9.42 19.70 -1.70
N LEU A 2 -9.39 19.42 -3.00
CA LEU A 2 -8.17 19.47 -3.81
C LEU A 2 -7.67 20.92 -3.90
N SER A 3 -6.43 21.16 -3.49
CA SER A 3 -5.78 22.47 -3.55
C SER A 3 -4.30 22.31 -3.86
N ARG A 4 -3.65 23.35 -4.39
CA ARG A 4 -2.19 23.37 -4.60
C ARG A 4 -1.44 23.06 -3.31
N ALA A 5 -1.88 23.62 -2.18
CA ALA A 5 -1.26 23.37 -0.88
C ALA A 5 -1.34 21.89 -0.49
N ASN A 6 -2.52 21.27 -0.67
CA ASN A 6 -2.71 19.86 -0.34
C ASN A 6 -1.94 18.93 -1.27
N LEU A 7 -1.84 19.27 -2.57
CA LEU A 7 -1.02 18.53 -3.52
C LEU A 7 0.47 18.57 -3.12
N LEU A 8 0.99 19.77 -2.80
CA LEU A 8 2.38 19.91 -2.36
C LEU A 8 2.63 19.22 -1.00
N ALA A 9 1.65 19.23 -0.10
CA ALA A 9 1.73 18.50 1.17
C ALA A 9 1.82 16.99 0.93
N ALA A 10 0.96 16.43 0.08
CA ALA A 10 0.99 15.01 -0.28
C ALA A 10 2.34 14.59 -0.90
N LEU A 11 2.88 15.41 -1.82
CA LEU A 11 4.19 15.16 -2.42
C LEU A 11 5.31 15.18 -1.38
N ARG A 12 5.32 16.15 -0.47
CA ARG A 12 6.31 16.20 0.64
C ARG A 12 6.17 15.00 1.58
N GLY A 13 4.95 14.53 1.80
CA GLY A 13 4.64 13.32 2.56
C GLY A 13 4.95 12.02 1.83
N ARG A 14 5.34 12.08 0.54
CA ARG A 14 5.53 10.91 -0.33
C ARG A 14 4.26 10.06 -0.45
N HIS A 15 3.08 10.69 -0.35
CA HIS A 15 1.77 10.04 -0.48
C HIS A 15 1.49 9.74 -1.96
N CYS A 16 2.29 8.83 -2.52
CA CYS A 16 2.35 8.53 -3.94
C CYS A 16 2.40 7.01 -4.17
N TYR A 17 2.02 6.61 -5.38
CA TYR A 17 2.24 5.28 -5.92
C TYR A 17 2.61 5.42 -7.40
N SER A 18 3.34 4.45 -7.94
CA SER A 18 3.56 4.35 -9.38
C SER A 18 2.50 3.45 -9.99
N THR A 19 2.12 3.73 -11.22
CA THR A 19 1.13 2.94 -11.96
C THR A 19 1.45 2.95 -13.44
N ARG A 20 1.19 1.83 -14.12
CA ARG A 20 1.11 1.76 -15.59
C ARG A 20 -0.32 1.98 -16.09
N ASP A 21 -1.27 1.94 -15.17
CA ASP A 21 -2.70 2.14 -15.43
C ASP A 21 -3.13 3.52 -14.93
N ARG A 22 -3.64 4.35 -15.85
CA ARG A 22 -4.07 5.72 -15.51
C ARG A 22 -5.33 5.73 -14.64
N ASN A 23 -6.19 4.73 -14.75
CA ASN A 23 -7.49 4.73 -14.07
C ASN A 23 -7.47 3.89 -12.78
N CYS A 24 -6.43 3.09 -12.57
CA CYS A 24 -6.30 2.28 -11.36
C CYS A 24 -5.77 3.08 -10.15
N ARG A 25 -6.47 2.94 -9.03
CA ARG A 25 -6.17 3.60 -7.75
C ARG A 25 -5.65 2.58 -6.74
N LEU A 26 -4.57 2.95 -6.04
CA LEU A 26 -3.96 2.15 -4.99
C LEU A 26 -3.81 2.99 -3.72
N LEU A 27 -4.27 2.44 -2.60
CA LEU A 27 -4.01 2.96 -1.26
C LEU A 27 -3.45 1.85 -0.38
N LEU A 28 -2.39 2.17 0.35
CA LEU A 28 -1.86 1.36 1.44
C LEU A 28 -1.94 2.17 2.73
N ARG A 29 -2.41 1.53 3.80
CA ARG A 29 -2.29 2.02 5.17
C ARG A 29 -1.64 0.98 6.06
N VAL A 30 -0.78 1.44 6.95
CA VAL A 30 -0.17 0.62 7.99
C VAL A 30 -0.38 1.29 9.34
N ASN A 31 -1.07 0.60 10.24
CA ASN A 31 -1.53 1.16 11.53
C ASN A 31 -2.27 2.50 11.36
N GLY A 32 -3.01 2.66 10.26
CA GLY A 32 -3.75 3.88 9.92
C GLY A 32 -2.92 4.95 9.20
N ALA A 33 -1.58 4.91 9.28
CA ALA A 33 -0.69 5.81 8.55
C ALA A 33 -0.74 5.50 7.05
N LEU A 34 -0.72 6.54 6.21
CA LEU A 34 -0.85 6.41 4.77
C LEU A 34 0.49 6.05 4.13
N MET A 35 0.49 5.37 2.98
CA MET A 35 1.68 5.16 2.15
C MET A 35 2.54 6.44 2.06
N GLY A 36 3.84 6.32 2.34
CA GLY A 36 4.79 7.43 2.46
C GLY A 36 5.09 7.86 3.90
N ASP A 37 4.20 7.59 4.86
CA ASP A 37 4.33 7.99 6.25
C ASP A 37 5.32 7.14 7.06
N ILE A 38 5.77 7.71 8.17
CA ILE A 38 6.48 6.99 9.23
C ILE A 38 5.55 6.95 10.44
N VAL A 39 5.21 5.75 10.91
CA VAL A 39 4.45 5.55 12.14
C VAL A 39 5.33 6.00 13.31
N THR A 40 4.89 7.06 14.01
CA THR A 40 5.69 7.73 15.05
C THR A 40 5.72 6.96 16.37
N ALA A 41 4.58 6.36 16.76
CA ALA A 41 4.48 5.56 17.98
C ALA A 41 4.91 4.11 17.72
N PRO A 42 5.81 3.54 18.54
CA PRO A 42 6.17 2.14 18.36
C PRO A 42 4.97 1.22 18.63
N ALA A 43 4.83 0.18 17.81
CA ALA A 43 3.69 -0.74 17.83
C ALA A 43 4.12 -2.15 18.25
N THR A 44 3.16 -2.99 18.65
CA THR A 44 3.38 -4.43 18.92
C THR A 44 2.83 -5.31 17.79
N LYS A 45 1.93 -4.75 16.98
CA LYS A 45 1.31 -5.39 15.82
C LYS A 45 1.23 -4.40 14.68
N VAL A 46 1.22 -4.94 13.47
CA VAL A 46 1.10 -4.17 12.24
C VAL A 46 -0.21 -4.55 11.58
N ARG A 47 -1.17 -3.62 11.53
CA ARG A 47 -2.40 -3.74 10.74
C ARG A 47 -2.16 -3.12 9.37
N VAL A 48 -2.27 -3.93 8.33
CA VAL A 48 -2.13 -3.50 6.94
C VAL A 48 -3.52 -3.46 6.31
N ALA A 49 -3.83 -2.37 5.61
CA ALA A 49 -5.02 -2.24 4.80
C ALA A 49 -4.63 -1.78 3.39
N VAL A 50 -5.08 -2.52 2.38
CA VAL A 50 -4.85 -2.25 0.96
C VAL A 50 -6.20 -2.05 0.30
N GLU A 51 -6.33 -0.96 -0.46
CA GLU A 51 -7.47 -0.73 -1.34
C GLU A 51 -6.95 -0.55 -2.76
N VAL A 52 -7.43 -1.41 -3.67
CA VAL A 52 -7.23 -1.25 -5.12
C VAL A 52 -8.59 -1.12 -5.79
N ARG A 53 -8.70 -0.18 -6.72
CA ARG A 53 -9.89 0.02 -7.53
C ARG A 53 -9.52 0.45 -8.93
N ASP A 54 -10.02 -0.30 -9.89
CA ASP A 54 -10.01 0.00 -11.30
C ASP A 54 -11.41 0.44 -11.77
N ASP A 55 -11.49 1.51 -12.55
CA ASP A 55 -12.76 2.06 -13.03
C ASP A 55 -13.13 1.56 -14.45
N GLU A 56 -12.22 0.92 -15.22
CA GLU A 56 -12.46 0.36 -16.57
C GLU A 56 -12.57 -1.18 -16.62
N LYS A 57 -12.47 -1.84 -15.46
CA LYS A 57 -12.69 -3.28 -15.17
C LYS A 57 -11.47 -4.18 -15.31
N ASP A 58 -10.26 -3.65 -15.40
CA ASP A 58 -9.07 -4.49 -15.37
C ASP A 58 -8.96 -5.19 -14.01
N VAL A 59 -8.98 -6.53 -14.03
CA VAL A 59 -9.05 -7.31 -12.80
C VAL A 59 -7.68 -7.37 -12.13
N THR A 60 -7.66 -7.13 -10.82
CA THR A 60 -6.47 -7.35 -10.01
C THR A 60 -6.20 -8.84 -9.89
N LYS A 61 -5.13 -9.30 -10.54
CA LYS A 61 -4.68 -10.69 -10.48
C LYS A 61 -4.00 -11.01 -9.16
N LYS A 62 -3.17 -10.08 -8.66
CA LYS A 62 -2.33 -10.32 -7.50
C LYS A 62 -2.01 -9.02 -6.74
N ILE A 63 -2.03 -9.08 -5.42
CA ILE A 63 -1.51 -8.07 -4.50
C ILE A 63 -0.46 -8.76 -3.63
N GLU A 64 0.78 -8.28 -3.65
CA GLU A 64 1.88 -8.79 -2.83
C GLU A 64 2.26 -7.76 -1.77
N LEU A 65 2.21 -8.16 -0.50
CA LEU A 65 2.73 -7.37 0.61
C LEU A 65 4.21 -7.67 0.83
N PHE A 66 5.02 -6.62 0.81
CA PHE A 66 6.42 -6.69 1.14
C PHE A 66 6.66 -6.22 2.58
N GLU A 67 7.49 -6.96 3.31
CA GLU A 67 8.09 -6.58 4.59
C GLU A 67 9.61 -6.65 4.39
N ASP A 68 10.29 -5.52 4.55
CA ASP A 68 11.75 -5.41 4.36
C ASP A 68 12.27 -5.98 3.03
N GLY A 69 11.50 -5.77 1.96
CA GLY A 69 11.85 -6.21 0.61
C GLY A 69 11.53 -7.67 0.30
N LYS A 70 10.95 -8.43 1.24
CA LYS A 70 10.49 -9.81 1.03
C LYS A 70 8.97 -9.88 0.98
N ILE A 71 8.44 -10.68 0.06
CA ILE A 71 7.00 -10.96 0.02
C ILE A 71 6.65 -11.80 1.25
N VAL A 72 5.77 -11.28 2.10
CA VAL A 72 5.31 -11.96 3.31
C VAL A 72 3.88 -12.46 3.21
N GLU A 73 3.10 -11.91 2.28
CA GLU A 73 1.71 -12.30 2.06
C GLU A 73 1.29 -11.98 0.61
N THR A 74 0.34 -12.74 0.07
CA THR A 74 -0.21 -12.53 -1.28
C THR A 74 -1.72 -12.72 -1.30
N ASP A 75 -2.44 -11.81 -1.94
CA ASP A 75 -3.87 -11.90 -2.23
C ASP A 75 -4.08 -12.01 -3.75
N THR A 76 -5.02 -12.85 -4.17
CA THR A 76 -5.36 -13.06 -5.60
C THR A 76 -6.85 -12.85 -5.83
N PRO A 77 -7.32 -11.59 -5.81
CA PRO A 77 -8.75 -11.32 -5.70
C PRO A 77 -9.53 -11.62 -6.98
N GLY A 78 -8.91 -11.48 -8.17
CA GLY A 78 -9.60 -11.71 -9.44
C GLY A 78 -10.74 -10.73 -9.73
N THR A 79 -10.73 -9.56 -9.08
CA THR A 79 -11.76 -8.52 -9.19
C THR A 79 -11.15 -7.17 -9.53
N ALA A 80 -11.93 -6.28 -10.15
CA ALA A 80 -11.51 -4.91 -10.44
C ALA A 80 -11.39 -4.01 -9.19
N SER A 81 -12.04 -4.42 -8.08
CA SER A 81 -11.97 -3.72 -6.80
C SER A 81 -11.70 -4.71 -5.68
N ARG A 82 -10.76 -4.39 -4.80
CA ARG A 82 -10.43 -5.21 -3.64
C ARG A 82 -10.05 -4.34 -2.45
N LYS A 83 -10.66 -4.66 -1.31
CA LYS A 83 -10.19 -4.25 0.02
C LYS A 83 -9.59 -5.47 0.69
N TRP A 84 -8.36 -5.35 1.15
CA TRP A 84 -7.63 -6.43 1.77
C TRP A 84 -6.99 -5.95 3.06
N GLU A 85 -7.31 -6.62 4.17
CA GLU A 85 -6.82 -6.28 5.50
C GLU A 85 -6.18 -7.50 6.14
N LEU A 86 -5.06 -7.30 6.83
CA LEU A 86 -4.38 -8.35 7.58
C LEU A 86 -3.59 -7.77 8.76
N THR A 87 -3.23 -8.63 9.70
CA THR A 87 -2.41 -8.28 10.86
C THR A 87 -1.13 -9.10 10.89
N ARG A 88 0.00 -8.46 11.21
CA ARG A 88 1.32 -9.08 11.36
C ARG A 88 1.91 -8.82 12.74
N THR A 89 2.79 -9.72 13.15
CA THR A 89 3.64 -9.65 14.35
C THR A 89 5.10 -9.87 13.95
N PRO A 90 5.74 -8.88 13.29
CA PRO A 90 7.16 -8.93 12.97
C PRO A 90 8.02 -8.94 14.24
N ALA A 91 9.32 -9.20 14.09
CA ALA A 91 10.28 -9.09 15.18
C ALA A 91 10.39 -7.64 15.69
N PRO A 92 10.90 -7.41 16.91
CA PRO A 92 11.24 -6.06 17.36
C PRO A 92 12.27 -5.41 16.44
N GLY A 93 12.09 -4.12 16.15
CA GLY A 93 12.96 -3.38 15.24
C GLY A 93 12.24 -2.45 14.27
N ARG A 94 13.00 -1.92 13.32
CA ARG A 94 12.47 -1.03 12.26
C ARG A 94 12.12 -1.86 11.05
N HIS A 95 10.88 -1.73 10.60
CA HIS A 95 10.37 -2.42 9.43
C HIS A 95 9.75 -1.41 8.45
N TYR A 96 9.70 -1.79 7.18
CA TYR A 96 8.93 -1.06 6.19
C TYR A 96 8.05 -1.98 5.36
N TYR A 97 6.90 -1.46 4.98
CA TYR A 97 5.87 -2.18 4.25
C TYR A 97 5.47 -1.43 3.00
N PHE A 98 5.38 -2.13 1.88
CA PHE A 98 4.81 -1.60 0.65
C PHE A 98 4.12 -2.74 -0.10
N VAL A 99 3.30 -2.40 -1.09
CA VAL A 99 2.60 -3.40 -1.90
C VAL A 99 2.92 -3.26 -3.36
N ARG A 100 2.96 -4.41 -4.05
CA ARG A 100 2.91 -4.50 -5.50
C ARG A 100 1.56 -5.06 -5.91
N VAL A 101 0.90 -4.39 -6.85
CA VAL A 101 -0.31 -4.90 -7.49
C VAL A 101 0.00 -5.26 -8.93
N MET A 102 -0.59 -6.36 -9.40
CA MET A 102 -0.51 -6.83 -10.77
C MET A 102 -1.93 -7.10 -11.29
N GLN A 103 -2.29 -6.45 -12.38
CA GLN A 103 -3.53 -6.70 -13.12
C GLN A 103 -3.36 -7.89 -14.08
N ALA A 104 -4.47 -8.45 -14.57
CA ALA A 104 -4.45 -9.62 -15.45
C ALA A 104 -3.81 -9.35 -16.82
N ASP A 105 -3.84 -8.12 -17.29
CA ASP A 105 -3.23 -7.64 -18.53
C ASP A 105 -1.71 -7.34 -18.39
N GLY A 106 -1.15 -7.50 -17.19
CA GLY A 106 0.27 -7.31 -16.90
C GLY A 106 0.64 -5.90 -16.43
N GLN A 107 -0.33 -4.99 -16.31
CA GLN A 107 -0.10 -3.68 -15.69
C GLN A 107 0.22 -3.82 -14.21
N GLN A 108 1.03 -2.88 -13.70
CA GLN A 108 1.60 -2.95 -12.35
C GLN A 108 1.58 -1.61 -11.64
N MET A 109 1.40 -1.70 -10.32
CA MET A 109 1.40 -0.56 -9.42
C MET A 109 2.26 -0.87 -8.19
N TRP A 110 2.92 0.16 -7.67
CA TRP A 110 3.74 0.06 -6.47
C TRP A 110 3.43 1.22 -5.53
N SER A 111 3.10 0.93 -4.28
CA SER A 111 2.89 1.97 -3.27
C SER A 111 4.22 2.54 -2.78
N ALA A 112 4.20 3.79 -2.29
CA ALA A 112 5.25 4.23 -1.37
C ALA A 112 5.28 3.35 -0.11
N PRO A 113 6.44 3.20 0.56
CA PRO A 113 6.52 2.45 1.79
C PRO A 113 5.86 3.18 2.97
N VAL A 114 5.44 2.42 3.97
CA VAL A 114 5.18 2.93 5.32
C VAL A 114 6.21 2.32 6.26
N TRP A 115 6.84 3.15 7.09
CA TRP A 115 7.84 2.71 8.06
C TRP A 115 7.20 2.59 9.45
N VAL A 116 7.58 1.55 10.19
CA VAL A 116 7.10 1.30 11.56
C VAL A 116 8.24 0.80 12.45
N THR A 117 8.16 1.13 13.74
CA THR A 117 9.04 0.58 14.76
C THR A 117 8.24 -0.37 15.65
N ILE A 118 8.76 -1.57 15.87
CA ILE A 118 8.12 -2.64 16.63
C ILE A 118 8.85 -2.80 17.97
N LYS A 119 8.06 -2.84 19.05
CA LYS A 119 8.54 -3.05 20.42
C LYS A 119 8.78 -4.52 20.72
#